data_AF-A0A2I0I6B9-F1
#
_entry.id   AF-A0A2I0I6B9-F1
#
_cell.length_a   1.000
_cell.length_b   1.000
_cell.length_c   1.000
_cell.angle_alpha   90.00
_cell.angle_beta   90.00
_cell.angle_gamma   90.00
#
_symmetry.space_group_name_H-M   'P 1'
#
loop_
_entity.id
_entity.type
_entity.pdbx_description
1 polymer ?
#
loop_
_entity_poly.entity_id
_entity_poly.type
_entity_poly.pdbx_seq_one_letter_code
_entity_poly.pdbx_strand_id
1 'polypeptide(L)'
;CEALIGEENSMCGHLAHLNCGLRAYMAGTVGGSIGLDAEYHCRLCDSRTELVSHVTKLLETCKSIDSLDEVEKVLNLGVSLLCGSQKTSAKLLLSSIYFALSKLKRGNSLEEIWRGDDSSVVPISSNGSNPSLPRKNGSPCREDSENKNLADATKRKREPSNEYDSFGIEIHHQKLDAEITRVLQAMKEAQEFEYRMAEERLYAQKNHLRNLYLQLELEQEISELRELGLSNGSSELVNSVSKRKDQIKREYEKLLEMMEVAKGFGRTSKEILREHFGLGLEENHAE
;
A
#
# COMPACT_ATOMS: atom_id res chain seq x y z
N CYS A 1 13.50 -6.88 28.08
CA CYS A 1 13.99 -7.94 27.17
C CYS A 1 15.25 -7.44 26.50
N GLU A 2 16.38 -7.98 26.91
CA GLU A 2 17.71 -7.45 26.63
C GLU A 2 18.51 -8.52 25.87
N ALA A 3 19.19 -8.12 24.81
CA ALA A 3 20.20 -8.94 24.14
C ALA A 3 21.44 -8.07 23.93
N LEU A 4 22.60 -8.60 24.32
CA LEU A 4 23.88 -7.90 24.32
C LEU A 4 24.50 -7.88 22.92
N ILE A 5 25.00 -6.73 22.49
CA ILE A 5 25.82 -6.58 21.28
C ILE A 5 26.95 -5.58 21.54
N GLY A 6 28.20 -6.03 21.42
CA GLY A 6 29.40 -5.19 21.21
C GLY A 6 29.83 -4.27 22.37
N GLU A 7 31.05 -3.72 22.26
CA GLU A 7 31.80 -3.03 23.35
C GLU A 7 31.16 -1.73 23.88
N GLU A 8 30.17 -1.17 23.20
CA GLU A 8 29.42 0.02 23.65
C GLU A 8 27.98 -0.38 24.01
N ASN A 9 27.76 -0.70 25.29
CA ASN A 9 26.51 -1.11 25.96
C ASN A 9 25.26 -0.23 25.65
N SER A 10 24.81 -0.19 24.40
CA SER A 10 23.61 0.49 23.95
C SER A 10 22.55 -0.56 23.64
N MET A 11 21.73 -0.86 24.64
CA MET A 11 20.65 -1.85 24.52
C MET A 11 19.58 -1.34 23.54
N CYS A 12 19.33 -2.07 22.46
CA CYS A 12 18.11 -1.89 21.67
C CYS A 12 17.23 -3.15 21.74
N GLY A 13 16.10 -3.07 22.45
CA GLY A 13 15.12 -4.16 22.55
C GLY A 13 14.24 -4.31 21.29
N HIS A 14 14.70 -3.84 20.13
CA HIS A 14 13.86 -3.61 18.96
C HIS A 14 13.23 -4.89 18.39
N LEU A 15 13.93 -6.02 18.45
CA LEU A 15 13.39 -7.34 18.12
C LEU A 15 12.30 -7.79 19.12
N ALA A 16 12.52 -7.54 20.41
CA ALA A 16 11.58 -7.90 21.48
C ALA A 16 10.34 -7.01 21.52
N HIS A 17 10.46 -5.75 21.08
CA HIS A 17 9.36 -4.81 20.94
C HIS A 17 8.78 -4.77 19.52
N LEU A 18 9.20 -5.64 18.61
CA LEU A 18 8.72 -5.61 17.23
C LEU A 18 7.20 -5.75 17.19
N ASN A 19 6.64 -6.72 17.92
CA ASN A 19 5.19 -6.87 18.09
C ASN A 19 4.52 -5.61 18.68
N CYS A 20 5.17 -4.94 19.64
CA CYS A 20 4.68 -3.68 20.21
C CYS A 20 4.70 -2.54 19.17
N GLY A 21 5.78 -2.45 18.39
CA GLY A 21 5.94 -1.47 17.31
C GLY A 21 4.94 -1.69 16.17
N LEU A 22 4.63 -2.94 15.84
CA LEU A 22 3.59 -3.28 14.87
C LEU A 22 2.21 -2.85 15.38
N ARG A 23 1.86 -3.20 16.62
CA ARG A 23 0.56 -2.85 17.24
C ARG A 23 0.37 -1.34 17.41
N ALA A 24 1.45 -0.60 17.64
CA ALA A 24 1.44 0.85 17.76
C ALA A 24 1.55 1.60 16.42
N TYR A 25 1.58 0.88 15.28
CA TYR A 25 1.84 1.45 13.94
C TYR A 25 3.16 2.23 13.84
N MET A 26 4.13 1.91 14.72
CA MET A 26 5.46 2.50 14.73
C MET A 26 6.47 1.71 13.88
N ALA A 27 6.10 0.52 13.43
CA ALA A 27 6.86 -0.32 12.51
C ALA A 27 6.02 -0.57 11.25
N GLY A 28 6.49 -0.08 10.10
CA GLY A 28 5.80 -0.20 8.80
C GLY A 28 5.78 1.11 8.02
N THR A 29 5.18 1.09 6.85
CA THR A 29 4.87 2.29 6.05
C THR A 29 3.62 2.98 6.61
N VAL A 30 3.61 4.31 6.58
CA VAL A 30 2.45 5.11 6.99
C VAL A 30 1.32 4.83 5.98
N GLY A 31 0.28 4.08 6.37
CA GLY A 31 -0.80 3.72 5.44
C GLY A 31 -1.64 2.47 5.72
N GLY A 32 -1.44 1.76 6.83
CA GLY A 32 -2.41 0.77 7.32
C GLY A 32 -2.18 -0.69 6.95
N SER A 33 -1.19 -1.01 6.13
CA SER A 33 -0.57 -2.35 6.08
C SER A 33 0.86 -2.24 6.61
N ILE A 34 1.32 -3.24 7.37
CA ILE A 34 2.71 -3.35 7.81
C ILE A 34 3.55 -3.66 6.55
N GLY A 35 3.77 -2.66 5.71
CA GLY A 35 4.49 -2.76 4.45
C GLY A 35 6.00 -2.80 4.66
N LEU A 36 6.48 -3.70 5.53
CA LEU A 36 7.90 -3.81 5.88
C LEU A 36 8.74 -4.41 4.73
N ASP A 37 8.12 -4.90 3.65
CA ASP A 37 8.76 -5.73 2.62
C ASP A 37 9.75 -6.77 3.20
N ALA A 38 9.32 -7.39 4.30
CA ALA A 38 10.10 -8.32 5.12
C ALA A 38 11.45 -7.75 5.62
N GLU A 39 11.50 -6.46 5.95
CA GLU A 39 12.66 -5.79 6.53
C GLU A 39 12.25 -4.77 7.58
N TYR A 40 12.99 -4.72 8.67
CA TYR A 40 12.76 -3.77 9.73
C TYR A 40 14.00 -2.93 9.97
N HIS A 41 13.85 -1.60 9.96
CA HIS A 41 14.93 -0.67 10.27
C HIS A 41 14.73 -0.08 11.67
N CYS A 42 15.70 -0.30 12.54
CA CYS A 42 15.70 0.26 13.89
C CYS A 42 16.37 1.62 13.90
N ARG A 43 15.63 2.69 14.21
CA ARG A 43 16.18 4.05 14.29
C ARG A 43 17.09 4.33 15.49
N LEU A 44 17.20 3.39 16.45
CA LEU A 44 18.02 3.57 17.65
C LEU A 44 19.45 3.07 17.44
N CYS A 45 19.62 1.96 16.71
CA CYS A 45 20.92 1.38 16.38
C CYS A 45 21.25 1.43 14.89
N ASP A 46 20.39 2.10 14.09
CA ASP A 46 20.42 2.18 12.62
C ASP A 46 20.62 0.83 11.91
N SER A 47 20.31 -0.28 12.58
CA SER A 47 20.46 -1.62 12.02
C SER A 47 19.22 -2.02 11.22
N ARG A 48 19.45 -2.78 10.15
CA ARG A 48 18.41 -3.40 9.33
C ARG A 48 18.33 -4.88 9.69
N THR A 49 17.14 -5.31 10.08
CA THR A 49 16.80 -6.71 10.33
C THR A 49 16.07 -7.27 9.12
N GLU A 50 16.58 -8.37 8.57
CA GLU A 50 15.89 -9.15 7.55
C GLU A 50 14.85 -10.04 8.24
N LEU A 51 13.56 -9.82 7.96
CA LEU A 51 12.47 -10.45 8.69
C LEU A 51 12.19 -11.89 8.25
N VAL A 52 12.53 -12.29 7.02
CA VAL A 52 12.30 -13.68 6.57
C VAL A 52 13.15 -14.64 7.41
N SER A 53 14.45 -14.37 7.54
CA SER A 53 15.38 -15.14 8.37
C SER A 53 14.97 -15.12 9.84
N HIS A 54 14.52 -13.96 10.33
CA HIS A 54 14.07 -13.83 11.71
C HIS A 54 12.82 -14.69 11.99
N VAL A 55 11.79 -14.58 11.14
CA VAL A 55 10.57 -15.38 11.26
C VAL A 55 10.88 -16.87 11.07
N THR A 56 11.82 -17.23 10.18
CA THR A 56 12.25 -18.62 10.01
C THR A 56 12.82 -19.19 11.32
N LYS A 57 13.73 -18.46 11.98
CA LYS A 57 14.28 -18.87 13.29
C LYS A 57 13.20 -18.95 14.37
N LEU A 58 12.26 -18.03 14.34
CA LEU A 58 11.13 -18.01 15.26
C LEU A 58 10.25 -19.26 15.10
N LEU A 59 9.96 -19.68 13.86
CA LEU A 59 9.22 -20.91 13.56
C LEU A 59 9.98 -22.18 13.95
N GLU A 60 11.30 -22.22 13.72
CA GLU A 60 12.12 -23.33 14.21
C GLU A 60 12.05 -23.46 15.73
N THR A 61 12.05 -22.33 16.45
CA THR A 61 11.89 -22.31 17.91
C THR A 61 10.50 -22.78 18.35
N CYS A 62 9.46 -22.53 17.54
CA CYS A 62 8.10 -23.00 17.83
C CYS A 62 7.97 -24.52 17.87
N LYS A 63 8.86 -25.26 17.19
CA LYS A 63 8.84 -26.72 17.20
C LYS A 63 9.13 -27.31 18.59
N SER A 64 9.76 -26.52 19.47
CA SER A 64 10.02 -26.89 20.87
C SER A 64 9.00 -26.36 21.88
N ILE A 65 7.92 -25.71 21.42
CA ILE A 65 6.89 -25.16 22.30
C ILE A 65 5.77 -26.19 22.48
N ASP A 66 5.51 -26.58 23.73
CA ASP A 66 4.46 -27.57 24.08
C ASP A 66 3.05 -26.95 24.23
N SER A 67 2.94 -25.63 24.14
CA SER A 67 1.67 -24.89 24.25
C SER A 67 1.13 -24.50 22.87
N LEU A 68 -0.05 -25.02 22.52
CA LEU A 68 -0.74 -24.66 21.28
C LEU A 68 -1.11 -23.17 21.20
N ASP A 69 -1.51 -22.57 22.32
CA ASP A 69 -1.84 -21.13 22.39
C ASP A 69 -0.59 -20.25 22.13
N GLU A 70 0.56 -20.66 22.66
CA GLU A 70 1.81 -19.95 22.41
C GLU A 70 2.28 -20.14 20.95
N VAL A 71 2.14 -21.33 20.39
CA VAL A 71 2.41 -21.57 18.95
C VAL A 71 1.50 -20.72 18.07
N GLU A 72 0.20 -20.62 18.39
CA GLU A 72 -0.73 -19.77 17.65
C GLU A 72 -0.32 -18.28 17.73
N LYS A 73 0.05 -17.77 18.90
CA LYS A 73 0.54 -16.38 19.05
C LYS A 73 1.78 -16.12 18.19
N VAL A 74 2.72 -17.06 18.16
CA VAL A 74 3.95 -16.91 17.38
C VAL A 74 3.68 -16.98 15.88
N LEU A 75 2.81 -17.89 15.43
CA LEU A 75 2.39 -17.97 14.03
C LEU A 75 1.71 -16.66 13.58
N ASN A 76 0.80 -16.11 14.39
CA ASN A 76 0.13 -14.83 14.11
C ASN A 76 1.11 -13.65 14.09
N LEU A 77 2.17 -13.67 14.91
CA LEU A 77 3.26 -12.69 14.82
C LEU A 77 4.01 -12.82 13.49
N GLY A 78 4.31 -14.04 13.05
CA GLY A 78 4.92 -14.29 11.74
C GLY A 78 4.07 -13.78 10.57
N VAL A 79 2.74 -13.98 10.63
CA VAL A 79 1.81 -13.39 9.65
C VAL A 79 1.94 -11.87 9.62
N SER A 80 1.89 -11.23 10.79
CA SER A 80 1.95 -9.77 10.91
C SER A 80 3.25 -9.17 10.35
N LEU A 81 4.35 -9.93 10.41
CA LEU A 81 5.67 -9.51 9.92
C LEU A 81 5.88 -9.66 8.42
N LEU A 82 5.23 -10.65 7.80
CA LEU A 82 5.45 -11.00 6.39
C LEU A 82 4.32 -10.51 5.47
N CYS A 83 3.14 -10.23 6.03
CA CYS A 83 1.97 -9.81 5.27
C CYS A 83 2.26 -8.55 4.45
N GLY A 84 1.90 -8.58 3.16
CA GLY A 84 2.12 -7.46 2.24
C GLY A 84 3.52 -7.34 1.65
N SER A 85 4.48 -8.20 2.02
CA SER A 85 5.79 -8.23 1.36
C SER A 85 5.68 -8.67 -0.11
N GLN A 86 6.49 -8.07 -0.96
CA GLN A 86 6.61 -8.44 -2.37
C GLN A 86 7.63 -9.55 -2.62
N LYS A 87 8.52 -9.82 -1.66
CA LYS A 87 9.53 -10.88 -1.75
C LYS A 87 8.91 -12.27 -1.84
N THR A 88 9.37 -13.05 -2.82
CA THR A 88 8.94 -14.44 -3.02
C THR A 88 9.20 -15.31 -1.78
N SER A 89 10.34 -15.13 -1.12
CA SER A 89 10.68 -15.86 0.10
C SER A 89 9.73 -15.58 1.26
N ALA A 90 9.29 -14.33 1.42
CA ALA A 90 8.29 -13.95 2.42
C ALA A 90 6.92 -14.55 2.11
N LYS A 91 6.50 -14.55 0.84
CA LYS A 91 5.23 -15.16 0.39
C LYS A 91 5.21 -16.67 0.61
N LEU A 92 6.30 -17.37 0.28
CA LEU A 92 6.45 -18.81 0.53
C LEU A 92 6.38 -19.13 2.03
N LEU A 93 7.12 -18.38 2.84
CA LEU A 93 7.12 -18.57 4.29
C LEU A 93 5.75 -18.29 4.91
N LEU A 94 5.05 -17.24 4.44
CA LEU A 94 3.70 -16.90 4.86
C LEU A 94 2.68 -18.00 4.52
N SER A 95 2.79 -18.63 3.34
CA SER A 95 1.97 -19.78 2.97
C SER A 95 2.14 -20.95 3.94
N SER A 96 3.39 -21.27 4.30
CA SER A 96 3.69 -22.31 5.30
C SER A 96 3.09 -21.99 6.69
N ILE A 97 3.11 -20.72 7.10
CA ILE A 97 2.51 -20.28 8.37
C ILE A 97 0.98 -20.42 8.33
N TYR A 98 0.33 -20.02 7.23
CA TYR A 98 -1.11 -20.19 7.09
C TYR A 98 -1.53 -21.66 7.09
N PHE A 99 -0.73 -22.52 6.46
CA PHE A 99 -0.93 -23.95 6.49
C PHE A 99 -0.86 -24.51 7.92
N ALA A 100 0.16 -24.13 8.69
CA ALA A 100 0.30 -24.52 10.09
C ALA A 100 -0.88 -24.02 10.95
N LEU A 101 -1.31 -22.77 10.78
CA LEU A 101 -2.51 -22.22 11.45
C LEU A 101 -3.79 -22.98 11.09
N SER A 102 -3.92 -23.43 9.84
CA SER A 102 -5.09 -24.21 9.41
C SER A 102 -5.15 -25.58 10.09
N LYS A 103 -4.00 -26.24 10.27
CA LYS A 103 -3.88 -27.50 11.04
C LYS A 103 -4.22 -27.26 12.51
N LEU A 104 -3.71 -26.18 13.10
CA LEU A 104 -4.01 -25.82 14.48
C LEU A 104 -5.52 -25.61 14.71
N LYS A 105 -6.20 -24.87 13.81
CA LYS A 105 -7.66 -24.65 13.88
C LYS A 105 -8.50 -25.92 13.72
N ARG A 106 -7.97 -26.94 13.06
CA ARG A 106 -8.61 -28.26 12.92
C ARG A 106 -8.42 -29.16 14.14
N GLY A 107 -7.64 -28.71 15.13
CA GLY A 107 -7.36 -29.47 16.35
C GLY A 107 -6.25 -30.50 16.20
N ASN A 108 -5.38 -30.36 15.20
CA ASN A 108 -4.23 -31.23 15.01
C ASN A 108 -3.23 -31.09 16.18
N SER A 109 -2.51 -32.18 16.47
CA SER A 109 -1.41 -32.17 17.45
C SER A 109 -0.21 -31.36 16.95
N LEU A 110 0.66 -30.92 17.87
CA LEU A 110 1.90 -30.20 17.54
C LEU A 110 2.77 -30.95 16.53
N GLU A 111 2.89 -32.27 16.68
CA GLU A 111 3.66 -33.11 15.76
C GLU A 111 3.10 -33.11 14.33
N GLU A 112 1.77 -33.09 14.19
CA GLU A 112 1.08 -33.07 12.89
C GLU A 112 1.13 -31.69 12.22
N ILE A 113 1.17 -30.62 13.02
CA ILE A 113 1.34 -29.24 12.54
C ILE A 113 2.68 -29.10 11.80
N TRP A 114 3.76 -29.66 12.36
CA TRP A 114 5.12 -29.55 11.81
C TRP A 114 5.50 -30.66 10.83
N ARG A 115 4.69 -31.72 10.72
CA ARG A 115 4.89 -32.77 9.72
C ARG A 115 4.68 -32.16 8.33
N GLY A 116 5.72 -32.22 7.50
CA GLY A 116 5.63 -31.84 6.10
C GLY A 116 4.55 -32.68 5.41
N ASP A 117 3.74 -32.05 4.56
CA ASP A 117 2.88 -32.82 3.66
C ASP A 117 3.79 -33.52 2.64
N ASP A 118 3.90 -34.84 2.73
CA ASP A 118 4.54 -35.69 1.70
C ASP A 118 3.70 -35.77 0.41
N SER A 119 2.75 -34.84 0.22
CA SER A 119 1.94 -34.73 -0.99
C SER A 119 2.28 -33.45 -1.73
N SER A 120 2.98 -33.62 -2.87
CA SER A 120 3.31 -32.62 -3.89
C SER A 120 4.56 -31.76 -3.69
N VAL A 121 5.73 -32.41 -3.72
CA VAL A 121 6.93 -31.79 -4.31
C VAL A 121 7.21 -32.51 -5.62
N VAL A 122 6.76 -31.94 -6.74
CA VAL A 122 7.30 -32.32 -8.06
C VAL A 122 8.62 -31.56 -8.19
N PRO A 123 9.78 -32.24 -8.31
CA PRO A 123 11.03 -31.53 -8.50
C PRO A 123 11.07 -30.97 -9.93
N ILE A 124 11.13 -29.63 -10.06
CA ILE A 124 11.55 -29.00 -11.31
C ILE A 124 13.04 -29.28 -11.45
N SER A 125 13.37 -30.33 -12.20
CA SER A 125 14.72 -30.56 -12.69
C SER A 125 14.92 -29.77 -13.97
N SER A 126 15.62 -28.64 -13.86
CA SER A 126 16.25 -27.99 -14.99
C SER A 126 17.36 -28.91 -15.52
N ASN A 127 17.19 -29.47 -16.72
CA ASN A 127 18.28 -29.65 -17.67
C ASN A 127 17.72 -29.89 -19.06
N GLY A 128 18.14 -29.05 -20.01
CA GLY A 128 17.72 -29.11 -21.40
C GLY A 128 18.26 -30.34 -22.11
N SER A 129 17.44 -30.88 -23.03
CA SER A 129 17.82 -31.47 -24.32
C SER A 129 16.54 -31.95 -25.01
N ASN A 130 16.28 -31.47 -26.23
CA ASN A 130 15.21 -31.96 -27.10
C ASN A 130 15.37 -33.47 -27.36
N PRO A 131 14.26 -34.20 -27.55
CA PRO A 131 14.16 -34.97 -28.79
C PRO A 131 12.75 -35.01 -29.40
N SER A 132 12.67 -34.52 -30.64
CA SER A 132 12.19 -35.21 -31.84
C SER A 132 11.01 -36.20 -31.78
N LEU A 133 9.94 -35.78 -32.46
CA LEU A 133 8.82 -36.50 -33.10
C LEU A 133 9.01 -38.00 -33.44
N PRO A 134 7.97 -38.85 -33.32
CA PRO A 134 7.86 -40.08 -34.08
C PRO A 134 7.09 -39.88 -35.41
N ARG A 135 7.73 -40.33 -36.49
CA ARG A 135 7.24 -40.47 -37.87
C ARG A 135 5.89 -41.21 -37.95
N LYS A 136 4.96 -40.69 -38.76
CA LYS A 136 3.92 -41.46 -39.45
C LYS A 136 4.05 -41.24 -40.96
N ASN A 137 4.37 -42.30 -41.70
CA ASN A 137 4.20 -42.38 -43.15
C ASN A 137 3.15 -43.47 -43.43
N GLY A 138 2.19 -43.18 -44.29
CA GLY A 138 1.24 -44.16 -44.83
C GLY A 138 -0.16 -43.57 -45.08
N SER A 139 -0.32 -42.89 -46.21
CA SER A 139 -1.60 -42.59 -46.87
C SER A 139 -1.87 -43.70 -47.93
N PRO A 140 -3.01 -43.78 -48.69
CA PRO A 140 -4.21 -42.93 -48.70
C PRO A 140 -5.59 -43.65 -48.96
N CYS A 141 -6.70 -42.89 -48.82
CA CYS A 141 -8.03 -43.01 -49.50
C CYS A 141 -8.98 -44.18 -49.07
N ARG A 142 -10.34 -44.11 -49.00
CA ARG A 142 -11.41 -43.26 -49.59
C ARG A 142 -12.71 -43.24 -48.73
N GLU A 143 -13.47 -42.16 -48.90
CA GLU A 143 -14.95 -41.99 -49.08
C GLU A 143 -15.95 -43.03 -48.51
N ASP A 144 -16.86 -42.60 -47.62
CA ASP A 144 -18.28 -42.32 -47.92
C ASP A 144 -19.28 -42.52 -46.74
N SER A 145 -20.28 -41.64 -46.76
CA SER A 145 -21.69 -41.78 -46.34
C SER A 145 -22.14 -41.66 -44.87
N GLU A 146 -23.10 -40.73 -44.76
CA GLU A 146 -24.04 -40.41 -43.70
C GLU A 146 -24.94 -41.60 -43.30
N ASN A 147 -25.44 -41.63 -42.05
CA ASN A 147 -26.87 -41.48 -41.73
C ASN A 147 -27.16 -41.77 -40.22
N LYS A 148 -28.30 -41.24 -39.80
CA LYS A 148 -28.79 -40.89 -38.46
C LYS A 148 -29.39 -42.05 -37.64
N ASN A 149 -29.44 -41.82 -36.31
CA ASN A 149 -30.60 -41.92 -35.39
C ASN A 149 -30.48 -42.83 -34.15
N LEU A 150 -30.92 -42.22 -33.05
CA LEU A 150 -31.84 -42.71 -32.01
C LEU A 150 -31.30 -43.06 -30.62
N ALA A 151 -32.02 -42.49 -29.66
CA ALA A 151 -31.80 -42.40 -28.23
C ALA A 151 -31.97 -43.73 -27.47
N ASP A 152 -31.37 -43.82 -26.28
CA ASP A 152 -32.11 -44.29 -25.10
C ASP A 152 -31.51 -43.75 -23.78
N ALA A 153 -32.41 -43.57 -22.81
CA ALA A 153 -32.22 -42.92 -21.54
C ALA A 153 -31.52 -43.81 -20.51
N THR A 154 -30.66 -43.22 -19.66
CA THR A 154 -30.62 -43.64 -18.24
C THR A 154 -30.33 -42.44 -17.34
N LYS A 155 -31.41 -41.96 -16.74
CA LYS A 155 -31.50 -40.95 -15.68
C LYS A 155 -30.89 -41.53 -14.40
N ARG A 156 -29.61 -41.28 -14.12
CA ARG A 156 -29.08 -41.41 -12.74
C ARG A 156 -29.08 -40.03 -12.09
N LYS A 157 -30.05 -39.82 -11.19
CA LYS A 157 -30.01 -38.76 -10.19
C LYS A 157 -28.70 -38.91 -9.41
N ARG A 158 -27.74 -38.01 -9.62
CA ARG A 158 -26.69 -37.75 -8.63
C ARG A 158 -27.26 -36.72 -7.66
N GLU A 159 -27.34 -37.11 -6.40
CA GLU A 159 -27.53 -36.18 -5.28
C GLU A 159 -26.38 -35.17 -5.29
N PRO A 160 -26.61 -33.90 -4.88
CA PRO A 160 -25.56 -32.91 -4.85
C PRO A 160 -24.62 -33.25 -3.69
N SER A 161 -23.53 -33.94 -3.99
CA SER A 161 -22.37 -33.97 -3.11
C SER A 161 -21.88 -32.54 -2.94
N ASN A 162 -21.98 -32.01 -1.72
CA ASN A 162 -21.46 -30.72 -1.28
C ASN A 162 -19.90 -30.74 -1.24
N GLU A 163 -19.27 -31.14 -2.33
CA GLU A 163 -17.89 -30.77 -2.60
C GLU A 163 -17.94 -29.32 -3.09
N TYR A 164 -17.81 -28.39 -2.16
CA TYR A 164 -17.50 -27.01 -2.50
C TYR A 164 -16.24 -27.03 -3.37
N ASP A 165 -16.41 -26.73 -4.64
CA ASP A 165 -15.40 -26.75 -5.68
C ASP A 165 -14.22 -25.88 -5.25
N SER A 166 -13.17 -26.52 -4.72
CA SER A 166 -11.95 -25.86 -4.24
C SER A 166 -11.32 -25.00 -5.34
N PHE A 167 -11.54 -25.37 -6.60
CA PHE A 167 -11.07 -24.63 -7.78
C PHE A 167 -11.86 -23.33 -8.00
N GLY A 168 -13.17 -23.36 -7.78
CA GLY A 168 -14.03 -22.17 -7.81
C GLY A 168 -13.70 -21.18 -6.69
N ILE A 169 -13.45 -21.68 -5.47
CA ILE A 169 -13.05 -20.86 -4.32
C ILE A 169 -11.73 -20.12 -4.62
N GLU A 170 -10.74 -20.80 -5.19
CA GLU A 170 -9.44 -20.20 -5.49
C GLU A 170 -9.51 -19.13 -6.59
N ILE A 171 -10.32 -19.34 -7.63
CA ILE A 171 -10.59 -18.32 -8.67
C ILE A 171 -11.31 -17.10 -8.06
N HIS A 172 -12.29 -17.34 -7.16
CA HIS A 172 -13.00 -16.25 -6.49
C HIS A 172 -12.08 -15.44 -5.56
N HIS A 173 -11.18 -16.09 -4.82
CA HIS A 173 -10.17 -15.43 -4.00
C HIS A 173 -9.19 -14.61 -4.84
N GLN A 174 -8.66 -15.15 -5.94
CA GLN A 174 -7.77 -14.41 -6.83
C GLN A 174 -8.45 -13.18 -7.45
N LYS A 175 -9.73 -13.28 -7.81
CA LYS A 175 -10.52 -12.14 -8.30
C LYS A 175 -10.70 -11.08 -7.21
N LEU A 176 -10.94 -11.48 -5.97
CA LEU A 176 -11.06 -10.57 -4.84
C LEU A 176 -9.73 -9.85 -4.56
N ASP A 177 -8.61 -10.56 -4.61
CA ASP A 177 -7.27 -9.97 -4.45
C ASP A 177 -6.96 -8.93 -5.54
N ALA A 178 -7.32 -9.23 -6.79
CA ALA A 178 -7.19 -8.29 -7.90
C ALA A 178 -8.10 -7.06 -7.72
N GLU A 179 -9.30 -7.23 -7.18
CA GLU A 179 -10.22 -6.14 -6.86
C GLU A 179 -9.66 -5.23 -5.76
N ILE A 180 -9.20 -5.83 -4.65
CA ILE A 180 -8.57 -5.11 -3.54
C ILE A 180 -7.36 -4.32 -4.04
N THR A 181 -6.50 -4.94 -4.85
CA THR A 181 -5.33 -4.28 -5.44
C THR A 181 -5.74 -3.07 -6.27
N ARG A 182 -6.80 -3.18 -7.07
CA ARG A 182 -7.31 -2.08 -7.89
C ARG A 182 -7.85 -0.93 -7.04
N VAL A 183 -8.64 -1.23 -6.02
CA VAL A 183 -9.18 -0.22 -5.10
C VAL A 183 -8.06 0.51 -4.37
N LEU A 184 -7.06 -0.21 -3.87
CA LEU A 184 -5.91 0.39 -3.20
C LEU A 184 -5.08 1.28 -4.13
N GLN A 185 -4.87 0.84 -5.38
CA GLN A 185 -4.16 1.64 -6.37
C GLN A 185 -4.93 2.92 -6.72
N ALA A 186 -6.25 2.84 -6.93
CA ALA A 186 -7.09 4.01 -7.19
C ALA A 186 -7.11 4.99 -6.00
N MET A 187 -7.17 4.48 -4.77
CA MET A 187 -7.08 5.31 -3.56
C MET A 187 -5.74 6.04 -3.48
N LYS A 188 -4.63 5.35 -3.77
CA LYS A 188 -3.29 5.94 -3.79
C LYS A 188 -3.19 7.05 -4.84
N GLU A 189 -3.64 6.80 -6.06
CA GLU A 189 -3.65 7.79 -7.15
C GLU A 189 -4.49 9.02 -6.80
N ALA A 190 -5.66 8.83 -6.19
CA ALA A 190 -6.50 9.92 -5.74
C ALA A 190 -5.81 10.78 -4.66
N GLN A 191 -5.19 10.16 -3.67
CA GLN A 191 -4.45 10.86 -2.62
C GLN A 191 -3.23 11.62 -3.16
N GLU A 192 -2.48 11.02 -4.09
CA GLU A 192 -1.35 11.68 -4.76
C GLU A 192 -1.81 12.87 -5.62
N PHE A 193 -2.97 12.76 -6.27
CA PHE A 193 -3.58 13.86 -7.00
C PHE A 193 -4.00 15.01 -6.08
N GLU A 194 -4.71 14.71 -4.98
CA GLU A 194 -5.11 15.70 -3.97
C GLU A 194 -3.89 16.41 -3.37
N TYR A 195 -2.84 15.67 -3.02
CA TYR A 195 -1.59 16.24 -2.50
C TYR A 195 -0.94 17.19 -3.50
N ARG A 196 -0.75 16.76 -4.76
CA ARG A 196 -0.14 17.61 -5.80
C ARG A 196 -0.95 18.88 -6.04
N MET A 197 -2.27 18.77 -6.12
CA MET A 197 -3.14 19.93 -6.25
C MET A 197 -2.98 20.89 -5.07
N ALA A 198 -2.95 20.38 -3.85
CA ALA A 198 -2.74 21.19 -2.66
C ALA A 198 -1.40 21.93 -2.70
N GLU A 199 -0.33 21.19 -3.02
CA GLU A 199 1.03 21.71 -3.14
C GLU A 199 1.09 22.84 -4.17
N GLU A 200 0.64 22.60 -5.40
CA GLU A 200 0.64 23.59 -6.48
C GLU A 200 -0.10 24.87 -6.09
N ARG A 201 -1.31 24.74 -5.52
CA ARG A 201 -2.16 25.88 -5.16
C ARG A 201 -1.58 26.68 -3.99
N LEU A 202 -1.09 26.01 -2.95
CA LEU A 202 -0.48 26.67 -1.80
C LEU A 202 0.80 27.40 -2.18
N TYR A 203 1.67 26.79 -3.00
CA TYR A 203 2.89 27.45 -3.46
C TYR A 203 2.59 28.61 -4.41
N ALA A 204 1.59 28.49 -5.29
CA ALA A 204 1.15 29.60 -6.13
C ALA A 204 0.69 30.80 -5.29
N GLN A 205 -0.13 30.58 -4.26
CA GLN A 205 -0.59 31.62 -3.35
C GLN A 205 0.56 32.24 -2.52
N LYS A 206 1.50 31.42 -2.03
CA LYS A 206 2.72 31.89 -1.37
C LYS A 206 3.56 32.79 -2.29
N ASN A 207 3.73 32.40 -3.55
CA ASN A 207 4.49 33.18 -4.53
C ASN A 207 3.76 34.49 -4.86
N HIS A 208 2.44 34.47 -4.96
CA HIS A 208 1.63 35.68 -5.12
C HIS A 208 1.85 36.66 -3.96
N LEU A 209 1.77 36.17 -2.71
CA LEU A 209 2.06 36.97 -1.51
C LEU A 209 3.48 37.55 -1.54
N ARG A 210 4.49 36.74 -1.89
CA ARG A 210 5.88 37.22 -2.01
C ARG A 210 6.00 38.36 -3.01
N ASN A 211 5.35 38.27 -4.15
CA ASN A 211 5.35 39.34 -5.15
C ASN A 211 4.70 40.62 -4.62
N LEU A 212 3.59 40.50 -3.87
CA LEU A 212 2.94 41.65 -3.23
C LEU A 212 3.85 42.33 -2.20
N TYR A 213 4.58 41.55 -1.39
CA TYR A 213 5.56 42.09 -0.45
C TYR A 213 6.70 42.84 -1.15
N LEU A 214 7.27 42.27 -2.21
CA LEU A 214 8.33 42.94 -2.99
C LEU A 214 7.84 44.24 -3.62
N GLN A 215 6.61 44.27 -4.13
CA GLN A 215 6.04 45.50 -4.66
C GLN A 215 5.76 46.53 -3.56
N LEU A 216 5.34 46.09 -2.36
CA LEU A 216 5.15 46.98 -1.22
C LEU A 216 6.47 47.63 -0.78
N GLU A 217 7.56 46.87 -0.76
CA GLU A 217 8.91 47.34 -0.45
C GLU A 217 9.34 48.43 -1.46
N LEU A 218 9.14 48.18 -2.76
CA LEU A 218 9.42 49.18 -3.80
C LEU A 218 8.57 50.45 -3.65
N GLU A 219 7.27 50.31 -3.37
CA GLU A 219 6.37 51.46 -3.17
C GLU A 219 6.75 52.27 -1.92
N GLN A 220 7.29 51.63 -0.88
CA GLN A 220 7.82 52.29 0.31
C GLN A 220 9.13 53.04 0.01
N GLU A 221 10.08 52.40 -0.68
CA GLU A 221 11.35 53.05 -1.06
C GLU A 221 11.10 54.32 -1.91
N ILE A 222 10.18 54.24 -2.88
CA ILE A 222 9.78 55.41 -3.69
C ILE A 222 9.15 56.50 -2.82
N SER A 223 8.37 56.10 -1.80
CA SER A 223 7.77 57.05 -0.86
C SER A 223 8.82 57.77 0.00
N GLU A 224 9.83 57.04 0.48
CA GLU A 224 10.94 57.59 1.28
C GLU A 224 11.81 58.56 0.47
N LEU A 225 12.19 58.18 -0.76
CA LEU A 225 12.94 59.07 -1.67
C LEU A 225 12.19 60.37 -1.97
N ARG A 226 10.86 60.33 -1.97
CA ARG A 226 10.01 61.50 -2.14
C ARG A 226 9.96 62.38 -0.89
N GLU A 227 9.91 61.81 0.31
CA GLU A 227 10.01 62.58 1.56
C GLU A 227 11.34 63.36 1.65
N LEU A 228 12.40 62.84 1.05
CA LEU A 228 13.70 63.51 0.90
C LEU A 228 13.73 64.57 -0.23
N GLY A 229 12.62 64.80 -0.94
CA GLY A 229 12.50 65.82 -1.99
C GLY A 229 13.17 65.43 -3.32
N LEU A 230 13.51 64.15 -3.52
CA LEU A 230 14.24 63.67 -4.69
C LEU A 230 13.32 63.19 -5.84
N SER A 231 11.99 63.21 -5.65
CA SER A 231 11.00 62.70 -6.61
C SER A 231 9.68 63.47 -6.59
N ASN A 232 9.10 63.75 -7.76
CA ASN A 232 7.84 64.50 -7.92
C ASN A 232 6.66 63.53 -8.18
N GLY A 233 5.94 63.13 -7.12
CA GLY A 233 4.68 62.35 -7.20
C GLY A 233 3.59 62.90 -6.27
N SER A 234 2.34 62.44 -6.34
CA SER A 234 1.19 62.99 -5.58
C SER A 234 0.76 62.10 -4.38
N SER A 235 -0.30 62.51 -3.65
CA SER A 235 -1.05 61.75 -2.62
C SER A 235 -1.42 60.30 -3.01
N GLU A 236 -1.39 59.97 -4.29
CA GLU A 236 -1.70 58.66 -4.86
C GLU A 236 -0.77 57.52 -4.38
N LEU A 237 0.50 57.81 -4.07
CA LEU A 237 1.48 56.77 -3.67
C LEU A 237 1.22 56.24 -2.25
N VAL A 238 0.92 57.12 -1.29
CA VAL A 238 0.55 56.72 0.08
C VAL A 238 -0.73 55.88 0.06
N ASN A 239 -1.69 56.26 -0.79
CA ASN A 239 -2.90 55.46 -1.02
C ASN A 239 -2.60 54.10 -1.66
N SER A 240 -1.59 54.00 -2.54
CA SER A 240 -1.13 52.73 -3.11
C SER A 240 -0.56 51.80 -2.04
N VAL A 241 0.35 52.30 -1.19
CA VAL A 241 0.96 51.55 -0.09
C VAL A 241 -0.11 51.01 0.87
N SER A 242 -1.08 51.85 1.24
CA SER A 242 -2.18 51.43 2.11
C SER A 242 -3.02 50.31 1.46
N LYS A 243 -3.43 50.49 0.19
CA LYS A 243 -4.18 49.47 -0.55
C LYS A 243 -3.41 48.16 -0.67
N ARG A 244 -2.09 48.21 -0.86
CA ARG A 244 -1.25 47.02 -0.97
C ARG A 244 -1.15 46.27 0.36
N LYS A 245 -1.02 46.98 1.49
CA LYS A 245 -1.07 46.37 2.82
C LYS A 245 -2.39 45.64 3.06
N ASP A 246 -3.51 46.27 2.70
CA ASP A 246 -4.83 45.64 2.80
C ASP A 246 -4.96 44.41 1.89
N GLN A 247 -4.39 44.46 0.69
CA GLN A 247 -4.35 43.32 -0.22
C GLN A 247 -3.54 42.15 0.35
N ILE A 248 -2.34 42.41 0.87
CA ILE A 248 -1.50 41.39 1.51
C ILE A 248 -2.24 40.73 2.66
N LYS A 249 -2.95 41.50 3.48
CA LYS A 249 -3.75 40.97 4.60
C LYS A 249 -4.81 39.99 4.09
N ARG A 250 -5.59 40.35 3.07
CA ARG A 250 -6.61 39.47 2.48
C ARG A 250 -6.01 38.21 1.87
N GLU A 251 -4.92 38.34 1.11
CA GLU A 251 -4.27 37.19 0.47
C GLU A 251 -3.61 36.24 1.49
N TYR A 252 -3.21 36.77 2.65
CA TYR A 252 -2.69 35.98 3.77
C TYR A 252 -3.81 35.22 4.49
N GLU A 253 -4.93 35.88 4.78
CA GLU A 253 -6.13 35.23 5.33
C GLU A 253 -6.62 34.11 4.41
N LYS A 254 -6.63 34.36 3.09
CA LYS A 254 -6.92 33.34 2.08
C LYS A 254 -5.95 32.16 2.13
N LEU A 255 -4.65 32.40 2.29
CA LEU A 255 -3.67 31.31 2.42
C LEU A 255 -3.94 30.45 3.68
N LEU A 256 -4.28 31.08 4.81
CA LEU A 256 -4.63 30.34 6.02
C LEU A 256 -5.87 29.47 5.82
N GLU A 257 -6.88 29.99 5.13
CA GLU A 257 -8.06 29.23 4.77
C GLU A 257 -7.72 28.04 3.84
N MET A 258 -6.88 28.26 2.83
CA MET A 258 -6.40 27.19 1.95
C MET A 258 -5.65 26.10 2.73
N MET A 259 -4.91 26.44 3.78
CA MET A 259 -4.15 25.48 4.60
C MET A 259 -5.04 24.53 5.41
N GLU A 260 -6.35 24.79 5.53
CA GLU A 260 -7.30 23.86 6.14
C GLU A 260 -7.32 22.48 5.47
N VAL A 261 -6.86 22.37 4.21
CA VAL A 261 -6.69 21.07 3.53
C VAL A 261 -5.72 20.12 4.22
N ALA A 262 -4.91 20.59 5.18
CA ALA A 262 -4.05 19.74 6.01
C ALA A 262 -4.83 18.65 6.78
N LYS A 263 -6.13 18.85 7.04
CA LYS A 263 -6.99 17.81 7.64
C LYS A 263 -7.51 16.76 6.65
N GLY A 264 -7.14 16.87 5.38
CA GLY A 264 -7.57 16.02 4.26
C GLY A 264 -8.75 16.62 3.49
N PHE A 265 -8.78 16.44 2.17
CA PHE A 265 -9.79 17.03 1.28
C PHE A 265 -11.20 16.58 1.66
N GLY A 266 -11.40 15.30 1.99
CA GLY A 266 -12.71 14.80 2.45
C GLY A 266 -13.24 15.43 3.75
N ARG A 267 -12.39 16.10 4.53
CA ARG A 267 -12.76 16.79 5.78
C ARG A 267 -12.79 18.31 5.64
N THR A 268 -12.33 18.85 4.52
CA THR A 268 -12.35 20.29 4.21
C THR A 268 -13.73 20.69 3.72
N SER A 269 -14.16 21.92 4.02
CA SER A 269 -15.46 22.40 3.56
C SER A 269 -15.49 22.46 2.03
N LYS A 270 -16.65 22.12 1.45
CA LYS A 270 -16.84 22.16 -0.01
C LYS A 270 -16.64 23.57 -0.58
N GLU A 271 -16.90 24.60 0.21
CA GLU A 271 -16.69 25.99 -0.16
C GLU A 271 -15.21 26.28 -0.41
N ILE A 272 -14.33 25.95 0.54
CA ILE A 272 -12.87 26.11 0.42
C ILE A 272 -12.33 25.33 -0.79
N LEU A 273 -12.77 24.08 -0.95
CA LEU A 273 -12.35 23.23 -2.07
C LEU A 273 -12.77 23.78 -3.43
N ARG A 274 -13.98 24.35 -3.52
CA ARG A 274 -14.49 24.95 -4.74
C ARG A 274 -13.77 26.26 -5.06
N GLU A 275 -13.63 27.14 -4.09
CA GLU A 275 -13.08 28.48 -4.30
C GLU A 275 -11.59 28.44 -4.62
N HIS A 276 -10.81 27.66 -3.86
CA HIS A 276 -9.35 27.73 -3.92
C HIS A 276 -8.72 26.59 -4.73
N PHE A 277 -9.39 25.44 -4.80
CA PHE A 277 -8.87 24.22 -5.44
C PHE A 277 -9.64 23.82 -6.70
N GLY A 278 -10.77 24.48 -7.01
CA GLY A 278 -11.55 24.21 -8.23
C GLY A 278 -12.33 22.89 -8.21
N LEU A 279 -12.53 22.30 -7.03
CA LEU A 279 -13.27 21.04 -6.87
C LEU A 279 -14.75 21.32 -6.64
N GLY A 280 -15.62 20.72 -7.46
CA GLY A 280 -17.08 20.93 -7.39
C GLY A 280 -17.65 21.88 -8.44
N LEU A 281 -16.87 22.23 -9.47
CA LEU A 281 -17.41 22.70 -10.76
C LEU A 281 -17.80 21.47 -11.58
N GLU A 282 -18.85 20.75 -11.16
CA GLU A 282 -19.59 19.96 -12.15
C GLU A 282 -20.24 20.98 -13.08
N GLU A 283 -19.66 21.11 -14.27
CA GLU A 283 -20.31 21.73 -15.41
C GLU A 283 -21.67 21.04 -15.60
N ASN A 284 -22.73 21.71 -15.14
CA ASN A 284 -24.06 21.48 -15.67
C ASN A 284 -24.06 21.95 -17.14
N HIS A 285 -23.41 21.18 -18.01
CA HIS A 285 -23.77 21.17 -19.42
C HIS A 285 -24.93 20.19 -19.57
N ALA A 286 -26.11 20.67 -19.18
CA ALA A 286 -27.38 20.13 -19.60
C ALA A 286 -28.02 21.15 -20.56
N GLU A 287 -28.41 20.62 -21.72
CA GLU A 287 -29.09 21.22 -22.88
C GLU A 287 -28.21 21.83 -23.99
#